data_AF-N9LRF2-F1
#
_entry.id   AF-N9LRF2-F1
#
_cell.length_a   1.000
_cell.length_b   1.000
_cell.length_c   1.000
_cell.angle_alpha   90.00
_cell.angle_beta   90.00
_cell.angle_gamma   90.00
#
_symmetry.space_group_name_H-M   'P 1'
#
loop_
_entity.id
_entity.type
_entity.pdbx_description
1 polymer ?
#
loop_
_entity_poly.entity_id
_entity_poly.type
_entity_poly.pdbx_seq_one_letter_code
_entity_poly.pdbx_strand_id
1 'polypeptide(L)'
;MQQEVNQYNQRITQLNQKIDELNSLDQQLDASVKQYKQRFQPHLFHKGLFNGKQILIYEFESDNDLRLTLAHELGHALGLQHANSPQALMYPIMKDQEMDHFRLTQADRDLLLTR
;
A
#
# COMPACT_ATOMS: atom_id res chain seq x y z
N MET A 1 -26.74 48.36 -25.45
CA MET A 1 -27.83 47.36 -25.37
C MET A 1 -27.65 46.16 -26.32
N GLN A 2 -28.07 46.17 -27.60
CA GLN A 2 -28.04 44.92 -28.41
C GLN A 2 -26.63 44.34 -28.62
N GLN A 3 -25.62 45.19 -28.80
CA GLN A 3 -24.22 44.76 -28.90
C GLN A 3 -23.66 44.19 -27.60
N GLU A 4 -24.00 44.76 -26.44
CA GLU A 4 -23.62 44.21 -25.13
C GLU A 4 -24.26 42.85 -24.88
N VAL A 5 -25.55 42.68 -25.19
CA VAL A 5 -26.24 41.39 -25.05
C VAL A 5 -25.54 40.31 -25.90
N ASN A 6 -25.13 40.66 -27.12
CA ASN A 6 -24.39 39.74 -27.99
C ASN A 6 -23.00 39.40 -27.41
N GLN A 7 -22.30 40.37 -26.82
CA GLN A 7 -21.01 40.14 -26.14
C GLN A 7 -21.17 39.24 -24.90
N TYR A 8 -22.20 39.46 -24.09
CA TYR A 8 -22.50 38.61 -22.94
C TYR A 8 -22.84 37.18 -23.37
N ASN A 9 -23.65 37.01 -24.42
CA ASN A 9 -23.97 35.68 -24.96
C ASN A 9 -22.72 34.95 -25.48
N GLN A 10 -21.80 35.64 -26.15
CA GLN A 10 -20.52 35.07 -26.57
C GLN A 10 -19.68 34.62 -25.36
N ARG A 11 -19.66 35.42 -24.28
CA ARG A 11 -18.90 35.11 -23.07
C ARG A 11 -19.50 33.94 -22.29
N ILE A 12 -20.83 33.80 -22.28
CA ILE A 12 -21.53 32.64 -21.72
C ILE A 12 -21.16 31.37 -22.49
N THR A 13 -21.16 31.43 -23.83
CA THR A 13 -20.75 30.28 -24.66
C THR A 13 -19.31 29.86 -24.36
N GLN A 14 -18.39 30.83 -24.23
CA GLN A 14 -16.99 30.54 -23.87
C GLN A 14 -16.85 29.92 -22.48
N LEU A 15 -17.66 30.37 -21.51
CA LEU A 15 -17.65 29.79 -20.16
C LEU A 15 -18.20 28.37 -20.16
N ASN A 16 -19.27 28.10 -20.90
CA ASN A 16 -19.83 26.75 -21.04
C ASN A 16 -18.82 25.80 -21.68
N GLN A 17 -18.11 26.24 -22.73
CA GLN A 17 -17.04 25.45 -23.35
C GLN A 17 -15.93 25.09 -22.35
N LYS A 18 -15.51 26.04 -21.50
CA LYS A 18 -14.52 25.77 -20.45
C LYS A 18 -15.02 24.81 -19.39
N ILE A 19 -16.32 24.87 -19.04
CA ILE A 19 -16.93 23.92 -18.10
C ILE A 19 -16.91 22.50 -18.71
N ASP A 20 -17.25 22.37 -19.98
CA ASP A 20 -17.23 21.08 -20.68
C ASP A 20 -15.80 20.50 -20.76
N GLU A 21 -14.80 21.36 -20.98
CA GLU A 21 -13.39 20.97 -20.95
C GLU A 21 -12.95 20.47 -19.55
N LEU A 22 -13.33 21.18 -18.49
CA LEU A 22 -13.01 20.79 -17.11
C LEU A 22 -13.69 19.48 -16.72
N ASN A 23 -14.96 19.30 -17.09
CA ASN A 23 -15.70 18.06 -16.84
C ASN A 23 -15.05 16.87 -17.56
N SER A 24 -14.59 17.09 -18.80
CA SER A 24 -13.88 16.06 -19.58
C SER A 24 -12.54 15.70 -18.93
N LEU A 25 -11.81 16.68 -18.41
CA LEU A 25 -10.54 16.45 -17.70
C LEU A 25 -10.75 15.67 -16.40
N ASP A 26 -11.79 16.01 -15.64
CA ASP A 26 -12.14 15.32 -14.39
C ASP A 26 -12.46 13.84 -14.66
N GLN A 27 -13.25 13.56 -15.70
CA GLN A 27 -13.55 12.19 -16.12
C GLN A 27 -12.29 11.42 -16.54
N GLN A 28 -11.34 12.07 -17.22
CA GLN A 28 -10.07 11.45 -17.59
C GLN A 28 -9.19 11.15 -16.38
N LEU A 29 -9.15 12.06 -15.40
CA LEU A 29 -8.41 11.86 -14.15
C LEU A 29 -8.98 10.67 -13.38
N ASP A 30 -10.30 10.61 -13.24
CA ASP A 30 -11.01 9.52 -12.59
C ASP A 30 -10.73 8.17 -13.24
N ALA A 31 -10.75 8.13 -14.58
CA ALA A 31 -10.40 6.93 -15.34
C ALA A 31 -8.94 6.52 -15.10
N SER A 32 -8.01 7.47 -15.08
CA SER A 32 -6.59 7.23 -14.82
C SER A 32 -6.34 6.70 -13.41
N VAL A 33 -6.99 7.27 -12.40
CA VAL A 33 -6.93 6.79 -11.01
C VAL A 33 -7.49 5.38 -10.88
N LYS A 34 -8.62 5.08 -11.54
CA LYS A 34 -9.19 3.72 -11.57
C LYS A 34 -8.24 2.73 -12.24
N GLN A 35 -7.67 3.09 -13.38
CA GLN A 35 -6.71 2.25 -14.09
C GLN A 35 -5.43 2.02 -13.28
N TYR A 36 -4.92 3.05 -12.61
CA TYR A 36 -3.80 2.94 -11.69
C TYR A 36 -4.13 1.96 -10.56
N LYS A 37 -5.25 2.12 -9.86
CA LYS A 37 -5.67 1.20 -8.79
C LYS A 37 -5.90 -0.24 -9.26
N GLN A 38 -6.38 -0.43 -10.51
CA GLN A 38 -6.56 -1.77 -11.08
C GLN A 38 -5.22 -2.44 -11.41
N ARG A 39 -4.29 -1.68 -12.02
CA ARG A 39 -2.96 -2.17 -12.41
C ARG A 39 -2.05 -2.38 -11.22
N PHE A 40 -2.11 -1.47 -10.26
CA PHE A 40 -1.42 -1.55 -8.98
C PHE A 40 -2.43 -2.04 -7.94
N GLN A 41 -2.76 -3.33 -8.01
CA GLN A 41 -3.27 -3.99 -6.81
C GLN A 41 -2.17 -3.85 -5.75
N PRO A 42 -2.46 -3.33 -4.55
CA PRO A 42 -1.53 -3.38 -3.45
C PRO A 42 -1.30 -4.86 -3.14
N HIS A 43 -0.28 -5.43 -3.77
CA HIS A 43 0.32 -6.63 -3.27
C HIS A 43 0.88 -6.22 -1.92
N LEU A 44 0.61 -7.00 -0.86
CA LEU A 44 1.44 -6.90 0.33
C LEU A 44 2.87 -7.08 -0.18
N PHE A 45 3.63 -5.99 -0.21
CA PHE A 45 5.02 -6.07 -0.59
C PHE A 45 5.71 -6.79 0.56
N HIS A 46 5.98 -8.07 0.38
CA HIS A 46 6.73 -8.84 1.35
C HIS A 46 8.19 -8.42 1.23
N LYS A 47 8.77 -7.85 2.29
CA LYS A 47 10.19 -7.45 2.32
C LYS A 47 11.13 -8.65 2.13
N GLY A 48 10.68 -9.84 2.53
CA GLY A 48 11.34 -11.11 2.29
C GLY A 48 10.36 -12.21 1.86
N LEU A 49 10.91 -13.37 1.49
CA LEU A 49 10.14 -14.59 1.20
C LEU A 49 10.96 -15.83 1.51
N PHE A 50 10.45 -16.68 2.40
CA PHE A 50 10.88 -18.06 2.52
C PHE A 50 10.15 -18.98 1.53
N ASN A 51 10.89 -19.60 0.60
CA ASN A 51 10.32 -20.45 -0.46
C ASN A 51 10.34 -21.96 -0.15
N GLY A 52 10.51 -22.34 1.12
CA GLY A 52 10.69 -23.73 1.54
C GLY A 52 12.16 -24.19 1.58
N LYS A 53 13.09 -23.43 1.02
CA LYS A 53 14.53 -23.75 1.05
C LYS A 53 15.43 -22.55 1.35
N GLN A 54 15.07 -21.38 0.82
CA GLN A 54 15.88 -20.17 0.87
C GLN A 54 15.01 -19.01 1.32
N ILE A 55 15.65 -18.03 1.95
CA ILE A 55 15.06 -16.73 2.23
C ILE A 55 15.59 -15.75 1.18
N LEU A 56 14.69 -15.16 0.42
CA LEU A 56 14.99 -14.06 -0.48
C LEU A 56 14.63 -12.76 0.22
N ILE A 57 15.54 -11.78 0.21
CA ILE A 57 15.28 -10.43 0.73
C ILE A 57 15.25 -9.48 -0.46
N TYR A 58 14.15 -8.74 -0.59
CA TYR A 58 13.94 -7.81 -1.71
C TYR A 58 14.29 -6.38 -1.33
N GLU A 59 14.01 -5.97 -0.09
CA GLU A 59 14.35 -4.65 0.44
C GLU A 59 14.58 -4.69 1.96
N PHE A 60 15.36 -3.73 2.45
CA PHE A 60 15.44 -3.38 3.86
C PHE A 60 15.98 -1.95 3.99
N GLU A 61 15.58 -1.24 5.05
CA GLU A 61 15.94 0.17 5.28
C GLU A 61 17.01 0.33 6.36
N SER A 62 17.24 -0.69 7.18
CA SER A 62 18.25 -0.70 8.25
C SER A 62 18.61 -2.12 8.68
N ASP A 63 19.65 -2.25 9.50
CA ASP A 63 20.04 -3.54 10.09
C ASP A 63 18.93 -4.13 10.98
N ASN A 64 18.19 -3.28 11.70
CA ASN A 64 17.08 -3.74 12.55
C ASN A 64 15.88 -4.22 11.72
N ASP A 65 15.56 -3.51 10.63
CA ASP A 65 14.56 -3.92 9.66
C ASP A 65 14.93 -5.29 9.06
N LEU A 66 16.14 -5.43 8.52
CA LEU A 66 16.65 -6.68 7.97
C LEU A 66 16.60 -7.83 9.00
N ARG A 67 17.01 -7.56 10.24
CA ARG A 67 16.98 -8.53 11.34
C ARG A 67 15.57 -9.04 11.59
N LEU A 68 14.57 -8.16 11.65
CA LEU A 68 13.19 -8.56 11.88
C LEU A 68 12.57 -9.24 10.65
N THR A 69 12.89 -8.80 9.43
CA THR A 69 12.45 -9.49 8.21
C THR A 69 12.99 -10.92 8.18
N LEU A 70 14.29 -11.11 8.42
CA LEU A 70 14.89 -12.45 8.47
C LEU A 70 14.24 -13.31 9.56
N ALA A 71 13.98 -12.73 10.74
CA ALA A 71 13.33 -13.47 11.82
C ALA A 71 11.90 -13.89 11.47
N HIS A 72 11.13 -13.06 10.75
CA HIS A 72 9.80 -13.39 10.23
C HIS A 72 9.86 -14.56 9.24
N GLU A 73 10.74 -14.49 8.25
CA GLU A 73 10.89 -15.54 7.24
C GLU A 73 11.40 -16.86 7.85
N LEU A 74 12.25 -16.78 8.88
CA LEU A 74 12.63 -17.95 9.67
C LEU A 74 11.45 -18.53 10.45
N GLY A 75 10.51 -17.70 10.90
CA GLY A 75 9.24 -18.16 11.45
C GLY A 75 8.47 -19.03 10.46
N HIS A 76 8.34 -18.59 9.20
CA HIS A 76 7.78 -19.43 8.14
C HIS A 76 8.58 -20.71 7.90
N ALA A 77 9.91 -20.65 7.96
CA ALA A 77 10.76 -21.84 7.87
C ALA A 77 10.54 -22.84 9.01
N LEU A 78 10.09 -22.36 10.18
CA LEU A 78 9.68 -23.19 11.31
C LEU A 78 8.23 -23.68 11.23
N GLY A 79 7.51 -23.33 10.17
CA GLY A 79 6.11 -23.71 9.93
C GLY A 79 5.08 -22.72 10.49
N LEU A 80 5.51 -21.58 11.03
CA LEU A 80 4.59 -20.60 11.62
C LEU A 80 3.77 -19.89 10.55
N GLN A 81 2.47 -19.77 10.80
CA GLN A 81 1.56 -18.94 10.02
C GLN A 81 1.60 -17.49 10.54
N HIS A 82 0.89 -16.60 9.86
CA HIS A 82 0.80 -15.21 10.29
C HIS A 82 0.02 -15.05 11.61
N ALA A 83 0.49 -14.12 12.44
CA ALA A 83 -0.23 -13.62 13.61
C ALA A 83 -1.17 -12.48 13.21
N ASN A 84 -2.20 -12.25 14.03
CA ASN A 84 -3.16 -11.15 13.81
C ASN A 84 -2.78 -9.84 14.53
N SER A 85 -1.79 -9.87 15.43
CA SER A 85 -1.39 -8.71 16.24
C SER A 85 -0.33 -7.87 15.50
N PRO A 86 -0.55 -6.57 15.28
CA PRO A 86 0.39 -5.69 14.58
C PRO A 86 1.80 -5.56 15.17
N GLN A 87 1.95 -5.89 16.45
CA GLN A 87 3.22 -5.85 17.18
C GLN A 87 3.96 -7.18 17.11
N ALA A 88 3.30 -8.24 16.64
CA ALA A 88 3.88 -9.57 16.54
C ALA A 88 4.92 -9.65 15.41
N LEU A 89 5.95 -10.48 15.61
CA LEU A 89 6.93 -10.76 14.58
C LEU A 89 6.25 -11.34 13.34
N MET A 90 5.33 -12.30 13.53
CA MET A 90 4.63 -12.99 12.46
C MET A 90 3.44 -12.21 11.87
N TYR A 91 3.27 -10.93 12.20
CA TYR A 91 2.24 -10.11 11.54
C TYR A 91 2.61 -9.92 10.06
N PRO A 92 1.66 -10.06 9.11
CA PRO A 92 1.97 -10.15 7.68
C PRO A 92 2.56 -8.86 7.07
N ILE A 93 2.48 -7.73 7.79
CA ILE A 93 2.98 -6.43 7.33
C ILE A 93 3.79 -5.81 8.46
N MET A 94 5.04 -5.41 8.23
CA MET A 94 5.74 -4.61 9.25
C MET A 94 4.99 -3.30 9.50
N LYS A 95 4.70 -3.05 10.77
CA LYS A 95 3.87 -1.93 11.18
C LYS A 95 4.25 -1.44 12.58
N ASP A 96 3.77 -2.11 13.62
CA ASP A 96 3.84 -1.63 15.01
C ASP A 96 4.91 -2.38 15.83
N GLN A 97 5.85 -3.07 15.17
CA GLN A 97 6.95 -3.78 15.84
C GLN A 97 8.03 -2.80 16.32
N GLU A 98 8.50 -2.99 17.55
CA GLU A 98 9.64 -2.27 18.11
C GLU A 98 10.97 -2.75 17.49
N MET A 99 11.63 -1.91 16.71
CA MET A 99 12.79 -2.30 15.89
C MET A 99 14.07 -2.53 16.71
N ASP A 100 14.36 -1.64 17.65
CA ASP A 100 15.66 -1.60 18.35
C ASP A 100 15.78 -2.67 19.45
N HIS A 101 14.69 -2.90 20.17
CA HIS A 101 14.63 -3.81 21.31
C HIS A 101 13.49 -4.81 21.21
N PHE A 102 13.27 -5.32 19.99
CA PHE A 102 12.22 -6.28 19.70
C PHE A 102 12.23 -7.47 20.66
N ARG A 103 11.03 -7.86 21.11
CA ARG A 103 10.79 -9.09 21.87
C ARG A 103 9.60 -9.82 21.27
N LEU A 104 9.71 -11.14 21.16
CA LEU A 104 8.59 -11.98 20.74
C LEU A 104 7.37 -11.72 21.63
N THR A 105 6.27 -11.39 20.97
CA THR A 105 4.98 -11.13 21.61
C THR A 105 4.34 -12.44 22.08
N GLN A 106 3.26 -12.33 22.84
CA GLN A 106 2.48 -13.51 23.21
C GLN A 106 1.89 -14.19 21.95
N ALA A 107 1.44 -13.42 20.97
CA ALA A 107 0.91 -13.96 19.72
C ALA A 107 1.95 -14.80 18.96
N ASP A 108 3.22 -14.38 18.94
CA ASP A 108 4.30 -15.18 18.34
C ASP A 108 4.54 -16.50 19.11
N ARG A 109 4.46 -16.45 20.44
CA ARG A 109 4.63 -17.62 21.30
C ARG A 109 3.48 -18.61 21.16
N ASP A 110 2.25 -18.11 21.04
CA ASP A 110 1.07 -18.94 20.86
C ASP A 110 1.15 -19.72 19.53
N LEU A 111 1.66 -19.10 18.46
CA LEU A 111 1.93 -19.80 17.20
C LEU A 111 2.94 -20.94 17.35
N LEU A 112 4.00 -20.76 18.14
CA LEU A 112 4.99 -21.81 18.41
C LEU A 112 4.39 -22.99 19.19
N LEU A 113 3.45 -22.72 20.10
CA LEU A 113 2.79 -23.75 20.92
C LEU A 113 1.69 -24.51 20.17
N THR A 114 1.21 -23.96 19.06
CA THR A 114 0.08 -24.50 18.27
C THR A 114 0.50 -25.13 16.95
N ARG A 115 1.82 -25.22 16.67
CA ARG A 115 2.34 -25.84 15.45
C ARG A 115 2.25 -27.37 15.46
#